data_AF-A0A961G4Z5-F1
#
_entry.id   AF-A0A961G4Z5-F1
#
_cell.length_a   1.000
_cell.length_b   1.000
_cell.length_c   1.000
_cell.angle_alpha   90.00
_cell.angle_beta   90.00
_cell.angle_gamma   90.00
#
_symmetry.space_group_name_H-M   'P 1'
#
loop_
_entity.id
_entity.type
_entity.pdbx_description
1 polymer ?
#
loop_
_entity_poly.entity_id
_entity_poly.type
_entity_poly.pdbx_seq_one_letter_code
_entity_poly.pdbx_strand_id
1 'polypeptide(L)' 'DEDQRYYLMSRGLTPAHADRLQVRGFFEEAISEIPQTELGPYLRERINAKYVAAQEEGRV' A
#
# COMPACT_ATOMS: atom_id res chain seq x y z
N ASP A 1 -2.08 -7.07 8.66
CA ASP A 1 -1.74 -8.15 9.59
C ASP A 1 -0.28 -8.00 9.99
N GLU A 2 0.04 -7.94 11.28
CA GLU A 2 1.42 -7.77 11.74
C GLU A 2 2.31 -8.92 11.26
N ASP A 3 1.74 -10.12 11.14
CA ASP A 3 2.42 -11.32 10.63
C ASP A 3 2.90 -11.16 9.18
N GLN A 4 2.11 -10.48 8.33
CA GLN A 4 2.52 -10.19 6.95
C GLN A 4 3.70 -9.21 6.91
N ARG A 5 3.69 -8.18 7.76
CA ARG A 5 4.78 -7.21 7.87
C ARG A 5 6.06 -7.90 8.35
N TYR A 6 5.99 -8.74 9.38
CA TYR A 6 7.14 -9.50 9.87
C TYR A 6 7.69 -10.46 8.82
N TYR A 7 6.82 -11.14 8.06
CA TYR A 7 7.24 -11.99 6.96
C TYR A 7 8.01 -11.21 5.88
N LEU A 8 7.51 -10.04 5.47
CA LEU A 8 8.19 -9.18 4.51
C LEU A 8 9.54 -8.66 5.04
N MET A 9 9.59 -8.27 6.31
CA MET A 9 10.83 -7.83 6.96
C MET A 9 11.88 -8.96 7.04
N SER A 10 11.45 -10.20 7.30
CA SER A 10 12.34 -11.37 7.31
C SER A 10 13.00 -11.64 5.94
N ARG A 11 12.42 -11.12 4.86
CA ARG A 11 12.96 -11.13 3.49
C ARG A 11 13.88 -9.93 3.19
N GLY A 12 14.22 -9.13 4.19
CA GLY A 12 15.14 -8.00 4.07
C GLY A 12 14.49 -6.66 3.74
N LEU A 13 13.16 -6.55 3.79
CA LEU A 13 12.46 -5.28 3.62
C LEU A 13 12.54 -4.44 4.90
N THR A 14 12.69 -3.13 4.74
CA THR A 14 12.53 -2.19 5.86
C THR A 14 11.06 -2.16 6.29
N PRO A 15 10.74 -1.81 7.54
CA PRO A 15 9.35 -1.67 7.99
C PRO A 15 8.53 -0.77 7.06
N ALA A 16 9.08 0.40 6.69
CA ALA A 16 8.43 1.35 5.81
C ALA A 16 8.20 0.82 4.37
N HIS A 17 9.01 -0.13 3.89
CA HIS A 17 8.77 -0.80 2.61
C HIS A 17 7.75 -1.93 2.74
N ALA A 18 7.80 -2.69 3.83
CA ALA A 18 6.83 -3.74 4.12
C ALA A 18 5.41 -3.16 4.26
N ASP A 19 5.25 -2.07 5.02
CA ASP A 19 3.96 -1.42 5.23
C ASP A 19 3.39 -0.88 3.91
N ARG A 20 4.22 -0.24 3.08
CA ARG A 20 3.80 0.25 1.75
C ARG A 20 3.37 -0.87 0.82
N LEU A 21 4.07 -2.01 0.83
CA LEU A 21 3.70 -3.18 0.02
C LEU A 21 2.38 -3.78 0.48
N GLN A 22 2.16 -3.87 1.79
CA GLN A 22 0.93 -4.37 2.36
C GLN A 22 -0.27 -3.47 1.99
N VAL A 23 -0.14 -2.16 2.11
CA VAL A 23 -1.20 -1.20 1.71
C VAL A 23 -1.48 -1.29 0.22
N ARG A 24 -0.43 -1.37 -0.62
CA ARG A 24 -0.61 -1.56 -2.07
C ARG A 24 -1.36 -2.86 -2.38
N GLY A 25 -0.94 -3.98 -1.80
CA GLY A 25 -1.58 -5.28 -2.01
C GLY A 25 -3.04 -5.28 -1.58
N PHE A 26 -3.37 -4.62 -0.46
CA PHE A 26 -4.75 -4.50 0.03
C PHE A 26 -5.68 -3.80 -0.97
N PHE A 27 -5.24 -2.70 -1.59
CA PHE A 27 -6.08 -1.95 -2.53
C PHE A 27 -6.06 -2.52 -3.96
N GLU A 28 -5.10 -3.38 -4.28
CA GLU A 28 -4.96 -3.92 -5.64
C GLU A 28 -6.19 -4.72 -6.08
N GLU A 29 -6.79 -5.50 -5.18
CA GLU A 29 -8.03 -6.25 -5.45
C GLU A 29 -9.16 -5.30 -5.85
N ALA A 30 -9.46 -4.28 -5.02
CA ALA A 30 -10.50 -3.30 -5.30
C ALA A 30 -10.22 -2.46 -6.57
N ILE A 31 -8.96 -2.12 -6.86
CA ILE A 31 -8.60 -1.40 -8.09
C ILE A 31 -8.80 -2.30 -9.32
N SER A 32 -8.50 -3.59 -9.21
CA SER A 32 -8.61 -4.55 -10.31
C SER A 32 -10.05 -4.81 -10.75
N GLU A 33 -11.02 -4.59 -9.86
CA GLU A 33 -12.45 -4.71 -10.16
C GLU A 33 -13.03 -3.50 -10.91
N ILE A 34 -12.29 -2.38 -11.00
CA ILE A 34 -12.78 -1.16 -11.65
C ILE A 34 -12.73 -1.35 -13.18
N PRO A 35 -13.86 -1.21 -13.90
CA PRO A 35 -13.90 -1.42 -15.34
C PRO A 35 -13.05 -0.43 -16.14
N GLN A 36 -12.90 0.80 -15.65
CA GLN A 36 -12.08 1.85 -16.26
C GLN A 36 -10.60 1.63 -15.91
N THR A 37 -9.98 0.67 -16.58
CA THR A 37 -8.58 0.26 -16.33
C THR A 37 -7.58 1.41 -16.42
N GLU A 38 -7.87 2.45 -17.21
CA GLU A 38 -7.09 3.67 -17.35
C GLU A 38 -6.97 4.49 -16.06
N LEU A 39 -7.91 4.32 -15.12
CA LEU A 39 -7.87 4.97 -13.81
C LEU A 39 -6.89 4.28 -12.85
N GLY A 40 -6.52 3.03 -13.12
CA GLY A 40 -5.69 2.22 -12.24
C GLY A 40 -4.38 2.91 -11.81
N PRO A 41 -3.56 3.45 -12.73
CA PRO A 41 -2.33 4.16 -12.37
C PRO A 41 -2.61 5.38 -11.47
N TYR A 42 -3.63 6.17 -11.80
CA TYR A 42 -4.02 7.36 -11.02
C TYR A 42 -4.47 6.98 -9.60
N LEU A 43 -5.29 5.93 -9.46
CA LEU A 43 -5.76 5.47 -8.15
C LEU A 43 -4.60 4.97 -7.27
N ARG A 44 -3.65 4.21 -7.83
CA ARG A 44 -2.46 3.74 -7.10
C ARG A 44 -1.60 4.90 -6.62
N GLU A 45 -1.43 5.94 -7.44
CA GLU A 45 -0.70 7.15 -7.05
C GLU A 45 -1.41 7.88 -5.91
N ARG A 46 -2.72 8.10 -6.02
CA ARG A 46 -3.52 8.81 -5.01
C ARG A 46 -3.56 8.08 -3.67
N ILE A 47 -3.68 6.75 -3.67
CA ILE A 47 -3.64 5.93 -2.45
C ILE A 47 -2.27 6.04 -1.79
N ASN A 48 -1.19 5.93 -2.56
CA ASN A 48 0.16 6.08 -2.02
C ASN A 48 0.39 7.48 -1.44
N ALA A 49 -0.03 8.54 -2.13
CA ALA A 49 0.07 9.92 -1.63
C ALA A 49 -0.70 10.11 -0.31
N LYS A 50 -1.92 9.57 -0.22
CA LYS A 50 -2.72 9.62 1.01
C LYS A 50 -2.08 8.84 2.16
N TYR A 51 -1.48 7.69 1.86
CA TYR A 51 -0.77 6.89 2.85
C TYR A 51 0.47 7.62 3.40
N VAL A 52 1.29 8.21 2.53
CA VAL A 52 2.46 9.01 2.94
C VAL A 52 2.04 10.17 3.84
N ALA A 53 1.00 10.92 3.45
CA ALA A 53 0.47 12.01 4.28
C ALA A 53 0.02 11.52 5.66
N ALA A 54 -0.68 10.38 5.72
CA ALA A 54 -1.12 9.80 6.99
C ALA A 54 0.06 9.37 7.88
N GLN A 55 1.15 8.86 7.30
CA GLN A 55 2.38 8.53 8.03
C GLN A 55 3.06 9.77 8.62
N GLU A 56 3.17 10.84 7.83
CA GLU A 56 3.75 12.12 8.27
C GLU A 56 2.93 12.75 9.42
N GLU A 57 1.61 12.53 9.42
CA GLU A 57 0.70 12.98 10.46
C GLU A 57 0.62 12.02 11.67
N GLY A 58 1.31 10.88 11.64
CA GLY A 58 1.31 9.88 12.72
C GLY A 58 -0.03 9.16 12.93
N ARG A 59 -0.87 9.08 11.89
CA ARG A 59 -2.20 8.44 11.94
C ARG A 59 -2.16 6.94 11.62
N VAL A 60 -1.02 6.44 11.18
CA VAL A 60 -0.74 5.05 10.80
C VAL A 60 0.69 4.67 11.18
#